data_AF-A0AAN4ZP06-F1
#
_entry.id   AF-A0AAN4ZP06-F1
#
_cell.length_a   1.000
_cell.length_b   1.000
_cell.length_c   1.000
_cell.angle_alpha   90.00
_cell.angle_beta   90.00
_cell.angle_gamma   90.00
#
_symmetry.space_group_name_H-M   'P 1'
#
loop_
_entity.id
_entity.type
_entity.pdbx_description
1 polymer ?
#
loop_
_entity_poly.entity_id
_entity_poly.type
_entity_poly.pdbx_seq_one_letter_code
_entity_poly.pdbx_strand_id
1 'polypeptide(L)'
;PSPLSLHLVLRLSFPSPPPLFGLRTFTDSFCLREMASAAPLLDFNTAMSDFTVMFPTRSREEIEEVLWKNGGAIQSSIDELLMKEEKEKAGAPARVDVSSLQHRRQSNQSRSSTESKQSPTLPSLEEIKKDSWRVRRKIMENECKLTFEFNAQRRNALLSEQKALLAQEREYSRFIQREERRKKEKRSKSTPRKKEEKKDIVDTVLNLSAASRKRWDSFVRGFSVESSGGERKRTTTSVD
;
A
#
# COMPACT_ATOMS: atom_id res chain seq x y z
N PRO A 1 67.02 -0.43 0.30
CA PRO A 1 65.79 -1.18 0.64
C PRO A 1 64.87 -0.33 1.54
N SER A 2 63.96 0.39 0.90
CA SER A 2 62.95 1.23 1.56
C SER A 2 61.66 1.11 0.74
N PRO A 3 60.55 0.60 1.29
CA PRO A 3 59.29 0.66 0.60
C PRO A 3 58.50 1.91 1.00
N LEU A 4 57.86 2.46 -0.02
CA LEU A 4 57.15 3.73 -0.06
C LEU A 4 55.81 3.65 0.68
N SER A 5 55.53 4.64 1.54
CA SER A 5 54.19 4.89 2.09
C SER A 5 53.27 5.42 0.99
N LEU A 6 52.26 4.63 0.63
CA LEU A 6 51.11 5.08 -0.16
C LEU A 6 49.93 5.34 0.78
N HIS A 7 49.78 6.59 1.20
CA HIS A 7 48.56 7.09 1.84
C HIS A 7 47.47 7.29 0.77
N LEU A 8 46.59 6.30 0.64
CA LEU A 8 45.42 6.37 -0.24
C LEU A 8 44.26 7.04 0.53
N VAL A 9 44.14 8.36 0.38
CA VAL A 9 43.00 9.14 0.93
C VAL A 9 41.83 9.01 -0.03
N LEU A 10 40.93 8.05 0.22
CA LEU A 10 39.64 7.95 -0.45
C LEU A 10 38.70 9.04 0.08
N ARG A 11 38.67 10.19 -0.59
CA ARG A 11 37.59 11.19 -0.44
C ARG A 11 36.31 10.62 -1.07
N LEU A 12 35.47 10.00 -0.25
CA LEU A 12 34.09 9.69 -0.61
C LEU A 12 33.28 10.99 -0.61
N SER A 13 33.13 11.57 -1.80
CA SER A 13 32.23 12.70 -2.06
C SER A 13 30.79 12.18 -2.02
N PHE A 14 30.11 12.32 -0.87
CA PHE A 14 28.68 12.05 -0.76
C PHE A 14 27.88 13.14 -1.49
N PRO A 15 27.01 12.81 -2.45
CA PRO A 15 26.11 13.78 -3.04
C PRO A 15 25.05 14.20 -2.02
N SER A 16 24.94 15.52 -1.83
CA SER A 16 23.91 16.20 -1.04
C SER A 16 22.50 15.73 -1.44
N PRO A 17 21.62 15.39 -0.47
CA PRO A 17 20.23 15.06 -0.77
C PRO A 17 19.46 16.32 -1.23
N PRO A 18 18.62 16.21 -2.28
CA PRO A 18 17.82 17.34 -2.73
C PRO A 18 16.74 17.72 -1.69
N PRO A 19 16.37 19.01 -1.60
CA PRO A 19 15.32 19.48 -0.70
C PRO A 19 13.96 18.90 -1.10
N LEU A 20 13.31 18.24 -0.14
CA LEU A 20 11.95 17.74 -0.25
C LEU A 20 10.97 18.91 -0.32
N PHE A 21 10.60 19.29 -1.55
CA PHE A 21 9.44 20.13 -1.79
C PHE A 21 8.15 19.30 -1.77
N GLY A 22 7.31 19.58 -0.78
CA GLY A 22 5.86 19.72 -0.93
C GLY A 22 5.05 18.53 -1.43
N LEU A 23 4.62 17.67 -0.51
CA LEU A 23 3.35 16.95 -0.61
C LEU A 23 2.48 17.43 0.56
N ARG A 24 1.69 18.48 0.36
CA ARG A 24 0.25 18.38 0.06
C ARG A 24 -0.45 17.37 0.98
N THR A 25 -0.88 17.88 2.12
CA THR A 25 -2.06 17.43 2.86
C THR A 25 -3.23 17.25 1.90
N PHE A 26 -3.63 16.02 1.60
CA PHE A 26 -4.80 15.74 0.79
C PHE A 26 -5.55 14.53 1.35
N THR A 27 -6.74 14.83 1.90
CA THR A 27 -7.79 13.94 2.45
C THR A 27 -7.42 13.23 3.76
N ASP A 28 -7.99 13.51 4.94
CA ASP A 28 -9.18 14.23 5.38
C ASP A 28 -10.43 13.95 4.53
N SER A 29 -10.94 12.72 4.67
CA SER A 29 -12.35 12.33 4.49
C SER A 29 -12.45 10.81 4.47
N PHE A 30 -12.44 10.14 5.63
CA PHE A 30 -13.09 8.83 5.84
C PHE A 30 -12.91 8.35 7.29
N CYS A 31 -13.41 9.10 8.27
CA CYS A 31 -13.71 8.59 9.62
C CYS A 31 -14.91 9.34 10.25
N LEU A 32 -15.92 9.69 9.45
CA LEU A 32 -17.26 10.00 9.97
C LEU A 32 -18.10 8.71 9.94
N ARG A 33 -17.84 7.81 10.89
CA ARG A 33 -18.84 6.85 11.34
C ARG A 33 -18.44 6.26 12.69
N GLU A 34 -18.56 7.06 13.75
CA GLU A 34 -19.18 6.67 15.02
C GLU A 34 -19.19 7.91 15.93
N MET A 35 -20.29 8.67 15.94
CA MET A 35 -20.59 9.56 17.06
C MET A 35 -21.32 8.72 18.11
N ALA A 36 -20.55 7.97 18.89
CA ALA A 36 -21.00 7.35 20.11
C ALA A 36 -20.14 7.92 21.23
N SER A 37 -20.77 8.69 22.12
CA SER A 37 -20.27 9.24 23.39
C SER A 37 -18.75 9.27 23.55
N ALA A 38 -18.15 10.47 23.51
CA ALA A 38 -16.80 10.69 23.99
C ALA A 38 -16.72 10.34 25.49
N ALA A 39 -16.60 9.06 25.79
CA ALA A 39 -16.19 8.59 27.10
C ALA A 39 -14.81 9.21 27.35
N PRO A 40 -14.57 9.81 28.52
CA PRO A 40 -13.25 10.34 28.85
C PRO A 40 -12.26 9.18 28.71
N LEU A 41 -11.36 9.28 27.72
CA LEU A 41 -10.21 8.40 27.58
C LEU A 41 -9.32 8.67 28.80
N LEU A 42 -9.55 7.89 29.85
CA LEU A 42 -8.82 7.98 31.10
C LEU A 42 -7.37 7.53 30.86
N ASP A 43 -6.43 8.16 31.58
CA ASP A 43 -5.02 7.83 31.47
C ASP A 43 -4.78 6.36 31.82
N PHE A 44 -3.96 5.68 31.02
CA PHE A 44 -3.79 4.23 31.08
C PHE A 44 -3.32 3.76 32.46
N ASN A 45 -2.43 4.53 33.11
CA ASN A 45 -1.94 4.21 34.44
C ASN A 45 -3.04 4.31 35.51
N THR A 46 -3.92 5.30 35.40
CA THR A 46 -5.05 5.48 36.30
C THR A 46 -6.07 4.36 36.12
N ALA A 47 -6.39 4.03 34.86
CA ALA A 47 -7.26 2.91 34.54
C ALA A 47 -6.67 1.59 35.09
N MET A 48 -5.38 1.33 34.86
CA MET A 48 -4.72 0.12 35.34
C MET A 48 -4.81 -0.04 36.86
N SER A 49 -4.61 1.05 37.61
CA SER A 49 -4.76 1.06 39.07
C SER A 49 -6.19 0.71 39.48
N ASP A 50 -7.19 1.27 38.78
CA ASP A 50 -8.61 1.03 39.09
C ASP A 50 -9.00 -0.44 38.82
N PHE A 51 -8.57 -0.99 37.67
CA PHE A 51 -8.80 -2.40 37.34
C PHE A 51 -8.14 -3.36 38.33
N THR A 52 -6.94 -3.06 38.85
CA THR A 52 -6.31 -3.90 39.88
C THR A 52 -7.06 -3.90 41.21
N VAL A 53 -7.80 -2.82 41.53
CA VAL A 53 -8.66 -2.76 42.73
C VAL A 53 -9.97 -3.50 42.50
N MET A 54 -10.59 -3.33 41.32
CA MET A 54 -11.86 -3.98 40.99
C MET A 54 -11.74 -5.49 40.76
N PHE A 55 -10.63 -5.94 40.17
CA PHE A 55 -10.39 -7.34 39.80
C PHE A 55 -9.08 -7.87 40.40
N PRO A 56 -9.00 -8.03 41.74
CA PRO A 56 -7.75 -8.44 42.40
C PRO A 56 -7.31 -9.87 42.07
N THR A 57 -8.23 -10.70 41.56
CA THR A 57 -7.95 -12.06 41.10
C THR A 57 -7.33 -12.10 39.69
N ARG A 58 -7.40 -11.00 38.94
CA ARG A 58 -6.90 -10.91 37.56
C ARG A 58 -5.45 -10.45 37.55
N SER A 59 -4.66 -11.06 36.67
CA SER A 59 -3.29 -10.62 36.45
C SER A 59 -3.29 -9.27 35.72
N ARG A 60 -2.27 -8.46 35.99
CA ARG A 60 -2.07 -7.18 35.31
C ARG A 60 -1.97 -7.36 33.79
N GLU A 61 -1.33 -8.43 33.33
CA GLU A 61 -1.15 -8.77 31.92
C GLU A 61 -2.50 -9.00 31.22
N GLU A 62 -3.43 -9.70 31.88
CA GLU A 62 -4.79 -9.91 31.36
C GLU A 62 -5.58 -8.60 31.24
N ILE A 63 -5.44 -7.70 32.21
CA ILE A 63 -6.09 -6.39 32.22
C ILE A 63 -5.52 -5.52 31.08
N GLU A 64 -4.20 -5.52 30.90
CA GLU A 64 -3.54 -4.82 29.79
C GLU A 64 -4.05 -5.32 28.44
N GLU A 65 -4.09 -6.63 28.22
CA GLU A 65 -4.57 -7.21 26.96
C GLU A 65 -6.00 -6.76 26.62
N VAL A 66 -6.90 -6.76 27.60
CA VAL A 66 -8.30 -6.33 27.42
C VAL A 66 -8.39 -4.84 27.11
N LEU A 67 -7.61 -3.99 27.79
CA LEU A 67 -7.58 -2.56 27.51
C LEU A 67 -7.02 -2.23 26.13
N TRP A 68 -5.96 -2.92 25.70
CA TRP A 68 -5.40 -2.78 24.35
C TRP A 68 -6.39 -3.22 23.28
N LYS A 69 -7.08 -4.34 23.50
CA LYS A 69 -8.09 -4.89 22.59
C LYS A 69 -9.28 -3.95 22.40
N ASN A 70 -9.70 -3.28 23.47
CA ASN A 70 -10.85 -2.37 23.46
C ASN A 70 -10.46 -0.90 23.20
N GLY A 71 -9.22 -0.63 22.79
CA GLY A 71 -8.77 0.72 22.44
C GLY A 71 -8.84 1.72 23.59
N GLY A 72 -8.68 1.25 24.82
CA GLY A 72 -8.80 2.08 26.04
C GLY A 72 -10.24 2.38 26.46
N ALA A 73 -11.25 1.72 25.86
CA ALA A 73 -12.63 1.83 26.33
C ALA A 73 -12.82 1.06 27.65
N ILE A 74 -12.92 1.79 28.75
CA ILE A 74 -13.00 1.23 30.11
C ILE A 74 -14.27 0.37 30.28
N GLN A 75 -15.43 0.89 29.88
CA GLN A 75 -16.70 0.19 30.08
C GLN A 75 -16.71 -1.19 29.40
N SER A 76 -16.30 -1.25 28.13
CA SER A 76 -16.21 -2.51 27.38
C SER A 76 -15.19 -3.47 28.00
N SER A 77 -14.12 -2.94 28.59
CA SER A 77 -13.09 -3.73 29.27
C SER A 77 -13.59 -4.31 30.60
N ILE A 78 -14.40 -3.56 31.35
CA ILE A 78 -15.08 -4.04 32.56
C ILE A 78 -16.03 -5.19 32.22
N ASP A 79 -16.88 -5.01 31.21
CA ASP A 79 -17.85 -6.03 30.79
C ASP A 79 -17.16 -7.33 30.37
N GLU A 80 -16.04 -7.24 29.64
CA GLU A 80 -15.26 -8.41 29.22
C GLU A 80 -14.59 -9.15 30.40
N LEU A 81 -14.04 -8.42 31.37
CA LEU A 81 -13.43 -9.00 32.57
C LEU A 81 -14.46 -9.68 33.48
N LEU A 82 -15.65 -9.08 33.62
CA LEU A 82 -16.77 -9.67 34.35
C LEU A 82 -17.22 -11.00 33.73
N MET A 83 -17.39 -11.06 32.41
CA MET A 83 -17.79 -12.30 31.73
C MET A 83 -16.74 -13.42 31.90
N LYS A 84 -15.44 -13.06 31.95
CA LYS A 84 -14.38 -14.05 32.23
C LYS A 84 -14.45 -14.55 33.67
N GLU A 85 -14.72 -13.67 34.64
CA GLU A 85 -14.84 -14.04 36.05
C GLU A 85 -16.06 -14.95 36.31
N GLU A 86 -17.21 -14.65 35.69
CA GLU A 86 -18.39 -15.50 35.77
C GLU A 86 -18.12 -16.91 35.24
N LYS A 87 -17.37 -17.02 34.13
CA LYS A 87 -16.98 -18.30 33.55
C LYS A 87 -16.07 -19.13 34.45
N GLU A 88 -15.17 -18.49 35.19
CA GLU A 88 -14.28 -19.16 36.15
C GLU A 88 -15.00 -19.53 37.45
N LYS A 89 -15.87 -18.65 37.97
CA LYS A 89 -16.69 -18.94 39.16
C LYS A 89 -17.74 -20.01 38.93
N ALA A 90 -18.27 -20.15 37.72
CA ALA A 90 -19.21 -21.22 37.34
C ALA A 90 -18.53 -22.59 37.13
N GLY A 91 -17.21 -22.70 37.34
CA GLY A 91 -16.41 -23.89 37.03
C GLY A 91 -16.20 -24.91 38.15
N ALA A 92 -16.97 -24.91 39.24
CA ALA A 92 -16.92 -25.97 40.26
C ALA A 92 -18.12 -26.95 40.12
N PRO A 93 -17.91 -28.27 40.13
CA PRO A 93 -18.62 -29.20 39.25
C PRO A 93 -19.69 -30.05 39.96
N ALA A 94 -20.91 -30.07 39.42
CA ALA A 94 -21.86 -31.15 39.69
C ALA A 94 -21.71 -32.23 38.61
N ARG A 95 -21.10 -33.34 39.00
CA ARG A 95 -21.01 -34.61 38.27
C ARG A 95 -22.40 -35.10 37.84
N VAL A 96 -22.65 -35.39 36.57
CA VAL A 96 -23.49 -36.52 36.12
C VAL A 96 -23.07 -37.00 34.71
N ASP A 97 -22.78 -38.29 34.64
CA ASP A 97 -22.80 -39.25 33.54
C ASP A 97 -21.99 -39.08 32.24
N VAL A 98 -20.86 -39.79 32.30
CA VAL A 98 -20.37 -40.71 31.27
C VAL A 98 -21.50 -41.66 30.82
N SER A 99 -22.07 -41.45 29.62
CA SER A 99 -22.45 -42.50 28.65
C SER A 99 -23.27 -41.93 27.48
N SER A 100 -22.74 -42.13 26.27
CA SER A 100 -23.37 -42.11 24.92
C SER A 100 -22.45 -41.34 23.97
N LEU A 101 -21.51 -41.94 23.25
CA LEU A 101 -21.63 -43.10 22.37
C LEU A 101 -22.75 -42.95 21.33
N GLN A 102 -22.69 -41.87 20.53
CA GLN A 102 -23.14 -41.93 19.14
C GLN A 102 -22.13 -41.25 18.21
N HIS A 103 -21.41 -42.13 17.50
CA HIS A 103 -20.90 -41.87 16.16
C HIS A 103 -21.88 -41.04 15.33
N ARG A 104 -21.47 -39.85 14.92
CA ARG A 104 -22.01 -39.24 13.69
C ARG A 104 -20.86 -38.77 12.80
N ARG A 105 -20.25 -39.75 12.15
CA ARG A 105 -19.57 -39.57 10.86
C ARG A 105 -20.57 -38.93 9.88
N GLN A 106 -20.43 -37.63 9.61
CA GLN A 106 -20.84 -37.03 8.35
C GLN A 106 -19.51 -36.81 7.60
N SER A 107 -19.02 -37.66 6.70
CA SER A 107 -19.68 -38.28 5.55
C SER A 107 -20.58 -37.29 4.80
N ASN A 108 -20.06 -36.11 4.49
CA ASN A 108 -20.59 -35.33 3.39
C ASN A 108 -20.07 -35.95 2.09
N GLN A 109 -20.95 -36.78 1.53
CA GLN A 109 -20.92 -37.31 0.20
C GLN A 109 -20.47 -36.23 -0.80
N SER A 110 -19.42 -36.59 -1.52
CA SER A 110 -19.13 -36.17 -2.86
C SER A 110 -20.42 -36.14 -3.68
N ARG A 111 -21.01 -34.95 -3.85
CA ARG A 111 -21.88 -34.68 -4.98
C ARG A 111 -20.98 -34.41 -6.17
N SER A 112 -20.83 -35.45 -6.97
CA SER A 112 -20.45 -35.43 -8.37
C SER A 112 -21.34 -34.45 -9.14
N SER A 113 -20.99 -33.16 -9.12
CA SER A 113 -21.46 -32.22 -10.12
C SER A 113 -20.63 -32.46 -11.38
N THR A 114 -21.24 -33.21 -12.30
CA THR A 114 -21.02 -33.18 -13.75
C THR A 114 -19.86 -32.29 -14.17
N GLU A 115 -18.72 -32.94 -14.35
CA GLU A 115 -17.49 -32.43 -14.94
C GLU A 115 -17.76 -32.09 -16.41
N SER A 116 -18.53 -31.02 -16.64
CA SER A 116 -18.47 -30.33 -17.91
C SER A 116 -17.04 -29.83 -18.03
N LYS A 117 -16.34 -30.28 -19.07
CA LYS A 117 -15.02 -29.86 -19.50
C LYS A 117 -15.02 -28.36 -19.80
N GLN A 118 -15.16 -27.54 -18.77
CA GLN A 118 -14.91 -26.12 -18.82
C GLN A 118 -13.40 -26.00 -18.86
N SER A 119 -12.89 -25.89 -20.08
CA SER A 119 -11.57 -25.33 -20.35
C SER A 119 -11.28 -24.23 -19.33
N PRO A 120 -10.11 -24.21 -18.67
CA PRO A 120 -9.80 -23.24 -17.63
C PRO A 120 -9.97 -21.83 -18.21
N THR A 121 -11.12 -21.21 -17.90
CA THR A 121 -11.42 -19.85 -18.34
C THR A 121 -10.41 -18.98 -17.66
N LEU A 122 -9.46 -18.47 -18.45
CA LEU A 122 -8.44 -17.57 -17.94
C LEU A 122 -9.14 -16.41 -17.24
N PRO A 123 -8.71 -16.05 -16.01
CA PRO A 123 -9.34 -14.96 -15.27
C PRO A 123 -9.32 -13.69 -16.10
N SER A 124 -10.43 -12.96 -16.07
CA SER A 124 -10.57 -11.73 -16.85
C SER A 124 -9.60 -10.66 -16.37
N LEU A 125 -9.24 -9.73 -17.26
CA LEU A 125 -8.32 -8.64 -16.90
C LEU A 125 -8.89 -7.78 -15.76
N GLU A 126 -10.21 -7.57 -15.75
CA GLU A 126 -10.92 -6.84 -14.70
C GLU A 126 -10.82 -7.55 -13.34
N GLU A 127 -10.97 -8.87 -13.29
CA GLU A 127 -10.79 -9.67 -12.07
C GLU A 127 -9.35 -9.58 -11.55
N ILE A 128 -8.36 -9.68 -12.45
CA ILE A 128 -6.94 -9.58 -12.07
C ILE A 128 -6.61 -8.20 -11.52
N LYS A 129 -7.17 -7.13 -12.10
CA LYS A 129 -7.02 -5.78 -11.55
C LYS A 129 -7.65 -5.65 -10.17
N LYS A 130 -8.85 -6.21 -9.97
CA LYS A 130 -9.53 -6.23 -8.67
C LYS A 130 -8.71 -7.01 -7.62
N ASP A 131 -8.13 -8.13 -8.00
CA ASP A 131 -7.27 -8.93 -7.12
C ASP A 131 -5.96 -8.23 -6.78
N SER A 132 -5.34 -7.57 -7.76
CA SER A 132 -4.15 -6.73 -7.52
C SER A 132 -4.42 -5.66 -6.46
N TRP A 133 -5.56 -4.99 -6.50
CA TRP A 133 -5.97 -4.04 -5.46
C TRP A 133 -6.18 -4.69 -4.09
N ARG A 134 -6.80 -5.88 -4.04
CA ARG A 134 -6.96 -6.64 -2.79
C ARG A 134 -5.61 -7.01 -2.17
N VAL A 135 -4.65 -7.46 -2.99
CA VAL A 135 -3.30 -7.79 -2.54
C VAL A 135 -2.58 -6.55 -2.01
N ARG A 136 -2.64 -5.42 -2.71
CA ARG A 136 -2.05 -4.15 -2.24
C ARG A 136 -2.63 -3.70 -0.91
N ARG A 137 -3.95 -3.84 -0.70
CA ARG A 137 -4.59 -3.56 0.58
C ARG A 137 -4.03 -4.42 1.71
N LYS A 138 -3.89 -5.74 1.48
CA LYS A 138 -3.30 -6.65 2.47
C LYS A 138 -1.83 -6.35 2.77
N ILE A 139 -1.05 -5.92 1.78
CA ILE A 139 0.34 -5.50 1.99
C ILE A 139 0.39 -4.33 2.98
N MET A 140 -0.41 -3.29 2.76
CA MET A 140 -0.48 -2.14 3.68
C MET A 140 -0.97 -2.55 5.07
N GLU A 141 -1.96 -3.45 5.16
CA GLU A 141 -2.44 -3.97 6.45
C GLU A 141 -1.35 -4.72 7.21
N ASN A 142 -0.56 -5.54 6.52
CA ASN A 142 0.57 -6.26 7.13
C ASN A 142 1.71 -5.31 7.53
N GLU A 143 1.96 -4.25 6.77
CA GLU A 143 2.90 -3.19 7.17
C GLU A 143 2.47 -2.54 8.49
N CYS A 144 1.19 -2.18 8.62
CA CYS A 144 0.65 -1.66 9.88
C CYS A 144 0.72 -2.70 11.01
N LYS A 145 0.45 -3.98 10.78
CA LYS A 145 0.55 -5.00 11.84
C LYS A 145 1.99 -5.20 12.30
N LEU A 146 2.95 -5.18 11.38
CA LEU A 146 4.37 -5.38 11.69
C LEU A 146 4.97 -4.26 12.56
N THR A 147 4.39 -3.06 12.58
CA THR A 147 4.86 -1.99 13.46
C THR A 147 4.50 -2.23 14.93
N PHE A 148 3.42 -2.98 15.20
CA PHE A 148 2.92 -3.21 16.55
C PHE A 148 3.15 -4.66 17.05
N GLU A 149 3.55 -5.58 16.19
CA GLU A 149 3.75 -6.98 16.57
C GLU A 149 5.12 -7.21 17.24
N PHE A 150 5.08 -7.47 18.55
CA PHE A 150 6.26 -7.78 19.38
C PHE A 150 6.56 -9.28 19.45
N ASN A 151 5.57 -10.15 19.22
CA ASN A 151 5.80 -11.58 19.24
C ASN A 151 6.65 -12.02 18.03
N ALA A 152 7.84 -12.56 18.28
CA ALA A 152 8.79 -12.92 17.23
C ALA A 152 8.25 -13.96 16.24
N GLN A 153 7.51 -14.96 16.70
CA GLN A 153 6.95 -16.00 15.85
C GLN A 153 5.86 -15.44 14.94
N ARG A 154 4.96 -14.63 15.50
CA ARG A 154 3.89 -13.97 14.74
C ARG A 154 4.44 -12.94 13.76
N ARG A 155 5.46 -12.17 14.16
CA ARG A 155 6.20 -11.24 13.29
C ARG A 155 6.84 -11.96 12.10
N ASN A 156 7.49 -13.10 12.32
CA ASN A 156 8.07 -13.91 11.24
C ASN A 156 7.01 -14.45 10.28
N ALA A 157 5.84 -14.87 10.80
CA ALA A 157 4.72 -15.29 9.97
C ALA A 157 4.22 -14.12 9.10
N LEU A 158 4.00 -12.93 9.67
CA LEU A 158 3.59 -11.74 8.93
C LEU A 158 4.61 -11.33 7.85
N LEU A 159 5.91 -11.38 8.15
CA LEU A 159 6.97 -11.12 7.17
C LEU A 159 6.95 -12.14 6.02
N SER A 160 6.71 -13.42 6.32
CA SER A 160 6.61 -14.47 5.30
C SER A 160 5.39 -14.24 4.39
N GLU A 161 4.25 -13.88 4.98
CA GLU A 161 3.03 -13.53 4.24
C GLU A 161 3.24 -12.29 3.37
N GLN A 162 3.88 -11.25 3.91
CA GLN A 162 4.20 -10.02 3.16
C GLN A 162 5.07 -10.31 1.94
N LYS A 163 6.08 -11.18 2.08
CA LYS A 163 6.91 -11.63 0.94
C LYS A 163 6.08 -12.36 -0.12
N ALA A 164 5.15 -13.23 0.30
CA ALA A 164 4.28 -13.95 -0.63
C ALA A 164 3.34 -12.99 -1.39
N LEU A 165 2.73 -12.02 -0.70
CA LEU A 165 1.85 -11.02 -1.31
C LEU A 165 2.61 -10.14 -2.31
N LEU A 166 3.85 -9.71 -1.99
CA LEU A 166 4.70 -8.96 -2.92
C LEU A 166 5.07 -9.78 -4.16
N ALA A 167 5.32 -11.09 -4.01
CA ALA A 167 5.56 -11.96 -5.16
C ALA A 167 4.31 -12.08 -6.05
N GLN A 168 3.13 -12.19 -5.45
CA GLN A 168 1.86 -12.22 -6.17
C GLN A 168 1.58 -10.89 -6.91
N GLU A 169 1.87 -9.75 -6.28
CA GLU A 169 1.69 -8.41 -6.87
C GLU A 169 2.60 -8.18 -8.09
N ARG A 170 3.82 -8.72 -8.07
CA ARG A 170 4.72 -8.73 -9.23
C ARG A 170 4.14 -9.53 -10.39
N GLU A 171 3.55 -10.70 -10.13
CA GLU A 171 2.93 -11.52 -11.18
C GLU A 171 1.70 -10.84 -11.78
N TYR A 172 0.86 -10.21 -10.96
CA TYR A 172 -0.25 -9.40 -11.47
C TYR A 172 0.21 -8.24 -12.33
N SER A 173 1.24 -7.53 -11.91
CA SER A 173 1.82 -6.43 -12.69
C SER A 173 2.33 -6.91 -14.05
N ARG A 174 3.04 -8.04 -14.07
CA ARG A 174 3.50 -8.69 -15.32
C ARG A 174 2.32 -9.08 -16.20
N PHE A 175 1.26 -9.66 -15.63
CA PHE A 175 0.09 -10.07 -16.38
C PHE A 175 -0.63 -8.87 -17.03
N ILE A 176 -0.90 -7.82 -16.24
CA ILE A 176 -1.55 -6.60 -16.72
C ILE A 176 -0.74 -5.99 -17.86
N GLN A 177 0.58 -5.90 -17.73
CA GLN A 177 1.46 -5.37 -18.76
C GLN A 177 1.42 -6.22 -20.06
N ARG A 178 1.39 -7.56 -19.95
CA ARG A 178 1.26 -8.45 -21.12
C ARG A 178 -0.08 -8.23 -21.83
N GLU A 179 -1.17 -8.13 -21.08
CA GLU A 179 -2.50 -7.89 -21.64
C GLU A 179 -2.62 -6.51 -22.30
N GLU A 180 -2.03 -5.47 -21.70
CA GLU A 180 -1.99 -4.14 -22.33
C GLU A 180 -1.19 -4.13 -23.63
N ARG A 181 -0.08 -4.88 -23.71
CA ARG A 181 0.67 -5.05 -24.96
C ARG A 181 -0.17 -5.74 -26.03
N ARG A 182 -0.86 -6.84 -25.69
CA ARG A 182 -1.78 -7.54 -26.59
C ARG A 182 -2.91 -6.63 -27.09
N LYS A 183 -3.47 -5.78 -26.22
CA LYS A 183 -4.50 -4.79 -26.61
C LYS A 183 -3.95 -3.74 -27.57
N LYS A 184 -2.72 -3.25 -27.35
CA LYS A 184 -2.05 -2.30 -28.24
C LYS A 184 -1.77 -2.90 -29.62
N GLU A 185 -1.29 -4.13 -29.67
CA GLU A 185 -1.03 -4.85 -30.93
C GLU A 185 -2.31 -5.03 -31.76
N LYS A 186 -3.42 -5.41 -31.12
CA LYS A 186 -4.74 -5.52 -31.77
C LYS A 186 -5.21 -4.17 -32.34
N ARG A 187 -5.02 -3.07 -31.60
CA ARG A 187 -5.34 -1.71 -32.07
C ARG A 187 -4.49 -1.28 -33.27
N SER A 188 -3.18 -1.57 -33.25
CA SER A 188 -2.29 -1.20 -34.37
C SER A 188 -2.56 -2.01 -35.65
N LYS A 189 -3.13 -3.22 -35.53
CA LYS A 189 -3.41 -4.09 -36.69
C LYS A 189 -4.77 -3.79 -37.33
N SER A 190 -5.68 -3.15 -36.61
CA SER A 190 -7.03 -2.80 -37.10
C SER A 190 -7.12 -1.42 -37.75
N THR A 191 -6.05 -0.64 -37.82
CA THR A 191 -6.03 0.60 -38.61
C THR A 191 -5.58 0.26 -40.03
N PRO A 192 -6.49 0.07 -41.00
CA PRO A 192 -6.06 -0.07 -42.39
C PRO A 192 -5.31 1.20 -42.76
N ARG A 193 -4.05 1.06 -43.18
CA ARG A 193 -3.29 2.11 -43.88
C ARG A 193 -4.03 2.46 -45.17
N LYS A 194 -5.12 3.22 -45.08
CA LYS A 194 -5.67 3.94 -46.23
C LYS A 194 -4.81 5.19 -46.39
N LYS A 195 -4.28 5.33 -47.60
CA LYS A 195 -3.48 6.44 -48.10
C LYS A 195 -4.20 7.78 -47.86
N GLU A 196 -3.94 8.45 -46.74
CA GLU A 196 -4.28 9.87 -46.51
C GLU A 196 -3.04 10.64 -46.07
N GLU A 197 -2.00 10.60 -46.91
CA GLU A 197 -0.68 11.21 -46.64
C GLU A 197 -0.67 12.76 -46.79
N LYS A 198 -1.82 13.45 -46.78
CA LYS A 198 -1.84 14.90 -47.08
C LYS A 198 -2.69 15.79 -46.17
N LYS A 199 -3.39 15.26 -45.16
CA LYS A 199 -4.22 16.10 -44.26
C LYS A 199 -3.71 16.23 -42.82
N ASP A 200 -2.91 15.26 -42.33
CA ASP A 200 -2.57 15.19 -40.90
C ASP A 200 -1.52 16.19 -40.40
N ILE A 201 -0.77 16.84 -41.29
CA ILE A 201 0.23 17.86 -40.88
C ILE A 201 -0.48 19.09 -40.32
N VAL A 202 -1.66 19.45 -40.86
CA VAL A 202 -2.38 20.65 -40.44
C VAL A 202 -3.02 20.45 -39.06
N ASP A 203 -3.64 19.29 -38.82
CA ASP A 203 -4.31 19.01 -37.55
C ASP A 203 -3.34 18.70 -36.41
N THR A 204 -2.17 18.14 -36.69
CA THR A 204 -1.11 17.96 -35.67
C THR A 204 -0.51 19.30 -35.24
N VAL A 205 -0.38 20.28 -36.14
CA VAL A 205 0.03 21.65 -35.78
C VAL A 205 -1.05 22.37 -34.98
N LEU A 206 -2.33 22.16 -35.31
CA LEU A 206 -3.45 22.77 -34.58
C LEU A 206 -3.67 22.16 -33.19
N ASN A 207 -3.35 20.88 -32.95
CA ASN A 207 -3.53 20.24 -31.65
C ASN A 207 -2.33 20.36 -30.69
N LEU A 208 -1.28 21.10 -31.05
CA LEU A 208 -0.22 21.45 -30.10
C LEU A 208 -0.80 22.31 -28.97
N SER A 209 -0.52 21.90 -27.72
CA SER A 209 -0.80 22.67 -26.50
C SER A 209 -0.32 24.12 -26.66
N ALA A 210 -1.03 25.08 -26.07
CA ALA A 210 -0.72 26.51 -26.18
C ALA A 210 0.75 26.84 -25.84
N ALA A 211 1.39 26.05 -24.97
CA ALA A 211 2.81 26.18 -24.64
C ALA A 211 3.74 25.76 -25.79
N SER A 212 3.37 24.73 -26.56
CA SER A 212 4.14 24.30 -27.74
C SER A 212 3.95 25.23 -28.93
N ARG A 213 2.77 25.85 -29.11
CA ARG A 213 2.55 26.85 -30.17
C ARG A 213 3.48 28.05 -30.04
N LYS A 214 3.70 28.56 -28.82
CA LYS A 214 4.64 29.67 -28.56
C LYS A 214 6.09 29.30 -28.92
N ARG A 215 6.50 28.05 -28.65
CA ARG A 215 7.84 27.56 -28.96
C ARG A 215 8.04 27.39 -30.47
N TRP A 216 7.00 26.92 -31.16
CA TRP A 216 6.98 26.78 -32.62
C TRP A 216 6.96 28.14 -33.33
N ASP A 217 6.15 29.10 -32.88
CA ASP A 217 6.14 30.47 -33.41
C ASP A 217 7.52 31.13 -33.28
N SER A 218 8.20 30.89 -32.16
CA SER A 218 9.56 31.40 -31.96
C SER A 218 10.58 30.74 -32.88
N PHE A 219 10.40 29.45 -33.21
CA PHE A 219 11.24 28.72 -34.15
C PHE A 219 11.01 29.19 -35.61
N VAL A 220 9.75 29.36 -36.03
CA VAL A 220 9.41 29.84 -37.38
C VAL A 220 9.84 31.29 -37.58
N ARG A 221 9.69 32.16 -36.58
CA ARG A 221 10.19 33.54 -36.66
C ARG A 221 11.72 33.63 -36.57
N GLY A 222 12.37 32.67 -35.91
CA GLY A 222 13.83 32.60 -35.81
C GLY A 222 14.54 32.38 -37.14
N PHE A 223 13.89 31.76 -38.13
CA PHE A 223 14.46 31.59 -39.47
C PHE A 223 14.36 32.84 -40.36
N SER A 224 13.67 33.90 -39.93
CA SER A 224 13.43 35.08 -40.77
C SER A 224 14.29 36.31 -40.41
N VAL A 225 15.21 36.22 -39.44
CA VAL A 225 16.02 37.36 -38.98
C VAL A 225 17.50 36.96 -38.81
N GLU A 226 18.15 36.57 -39.90
CA GLU A 226 19.62 36.65 -40.01
C GLU A 226 19.98 37.21 -41.40
N SER A 227 19.64 38.48 -41.63
CA SER A 227 20.25 39.28 -42.70
C SER A 227 20.13 40.79 -42.43
N SER A 228 20.67 41.25 -41.30
CA SER A 228 21.26 42.59 -41.15
C SER A 228 22.04 42.56 -39.82
N GLY A 229 23.37 42.64 -39.82
CA GLY A 229 24.11 43.84 -40.20
C GLY A 229 24.07 44.82 -39.02
N GLY A 230 24.96 44.67 -38.04
CA GLY A 230 24.96 45.54 -36.86
C GLY A 230 26.19 45.40 -35.96
N GLU A 231 27.12 46.31 -36.16
CA GLU A 231 28.40 46.54 -35.48
C GLU A 231 28.49 46.17 -33.99
N ARG A 232 29.50 45.36 -33.64
CA ARG A 232 30.01 45.23 -32.25
C ARG A 232 31.04 46.32 -31.97
N LYS A 233 30.64 47.33 -31.21
CA LYS A 233 31.56 48.29 -30.56
C LYS A 233 32.36 47.57 -29.46
N ARG A 234 33.67 47.71 -29.53
CA ARG A 234 34.63 47.35 -28.48
C ARG A 234 34.50 48.35 -27.34
N THR A 235 34.42 47.86 -26.10
CA THR A 235 34.68 48.68 -24.91
C THR A 235 35.73 47.99 -24.05
N THR A 236 36.76 48.79 -23.79
CA THR A 236 38.02 48.50 -23.12
C THR A 236 37.84 48.30 -21.62
N THR A 237 38.58 47.34 -21.09
CA THR A 237 38.83 47.08 -19.68
C THR A 237 39.64 48.21 -19.04
N SER A 238 39.13 48.80 -17.96
CA SER A 238 39.94 49.56 -17.01
C SER A 238 39.85 48.85 -15.67
N VAL A 239 41.01 48.45 -15.15
CA VAL A 239 41.22 47.85 -13.84
C VAL A 239 41.67 48.96 -12.91
N ASP A 240 41.05 49.05 -11.74
CA ASP A 240 41.65 49.53 -10.49
C ASP A 240 41.15 48.61 -9.36
#